data_AF-A0A644WQ07-F1
#
_entry.id   AF-A0A644WQ07-F1
#
_cell.length_a   1.000
_cell.length_b   1.000
_cell.length_c   1.000
_cell.angle_alpha   90.00
_cell.angle_beta   90.00
_cell.angle_gamma   90.00
#
_symmetry.space_group_name_H-M   'P 1'
#
loop_
_entity.id
_entity.type
_entity.pdbx_description
1 polymer ?
#
loop_
_entity_poly.entity_id
_entity_poly.type
_entity_poly.pdbx_seq_one_letter_code
_entity_poly.pdbx_strand_id
1 'polypeptide(L)'
;MLRRMYKKYEGTLFNGHKQDKPKGSNDIYEAVDVNKLINDHARLLIERYNTVCFDVKQMQEILNVGESNVYELLKTGCFPVKTIGKRKVVSAFALAAFLIKA
;
A
#
# COMPACT_ATOMS: atom_id res chain seq x y z
N MET A 1 58.65 6.46 9.62
CA MET A 1 58.11 5.10 9.86
C MET A 1 57.03 5.18 10.94
N LEU A 2 55.74 5.12 10.57
CA LEU A 2 54.61 5.15 11.51
C LEU A 2 53.98 3.75 11.55
N ARG A 3 54.20 3.00 12.65
CA ARG A 3 53.52 1.73 12.91
C ARG A 3 52.07 2.01 13.34
N ARG A 4 51.10 1.66 12.50
CA ARG A 4 49.69 1.55 12.91
C ARG A 4 49.54 0.33 13.84
N MET A 5 49.21 0.57 15.11
CA MET A 5 48.70 -0.47 16.00
C MET A 5 47.24 -0.76 15.64
N TYR A 6 46.96 -1.93 15.08
CA TYR A 6 45.59 -2.43 14.94
C TYR A 6 45.17 -3.07 16.26
N LYS A 7 44.18 -2.50 16.95
CA LYS A 7 43.51 -3.18 18.07
C LYS A 7 42.67 -4.32 17.50
N LYS A 8 42.95 -5.54 17.97
CA LYS A 8 42.23 -6.76 17.65
C LYS A 8 40.80 -6.64 18.20
N TYR A 9 39.81 -6.76 17.33
CA TYR A 9 38.41 -6.73 17.72
C TYR A 9 38.03 -8.10 18.30
N GLU A 10 37.87 -8.19 19.61
CA GLU A 10 37.34 -9.36 20.28
C GLU A 10 35.85 -9.12 20.52
N GLY A 11 35.03 -9.85 19.77
CA GLY A 11 33.63 -9.53 19.54
C GLY A 11 32.82 -9.29 20.81
N THR A 12 32.12 -8.14 20.84
CA THR A 12 30.69 -7.97 21.18
C THR A 12 30.37 -6.47 21.19
N LEU A 13 29.97 -5.92 20.03
CA LEU A 13 29.51 -4.53 19.91
C LEU A 13 28.17 -4.24 20.59
N PHE A 14 27.48 -5.28 21.07
CA PHE A 14 26.16 -5.17 21.66
C PHE A 14 26.15 -5.94 22.97
N ASN A 15 26.68 -5.32 24.02
CA ASN A 15 26.52 -5.80 25.38
C ASN A 15 25.50 -4.91 26.10
N GLY A 16 24.40 -5.49 26.58
CA GLY A 16 23.84 -5.00 27.84
C GLY A 16 22.41 -4.43 27.89
N HIS A 17 21.56 -4.57 26.87
CA HIS A 17 20.12 -4.61 27.15
C HIS A 17 19.61 -6.01 26.84
N LYS A 18 19.58 -6.87 27.86
CA LYS A 18 18.59 -7.94 27.92
C LYS A 18 17.26 -7.27 27.64
N GLN A 19 16.72 -7.47 26.44
CA GLN A 19 15.29 -7.28 26.24
C GLN A 19 14.65 -8.28 27.20
N ASP A 20 14.07 -7.77 28.28
CA ASP A 20 13.04 -8.50 28.98
C ASP A 20 12.03 -8.89 27.91
N LYS A 21 12.03 -10.18 27.53
CA LYS A 21 10.96 -10.72 26.70
C LYS A 21 9.69 -10.38 27.46
N PRO A 22 8.76 -9.58 26.90
CA PRO A 22 7.46 -9.45 27.54
C PRO A 22 6.87 -10.87 27.61
N LYS A 23 6.75 -11.36 28.84
CA LYS A 23 6.00 -12.57 29.17
C LYS A 23 4.55 -12.29 28.80
N GLY A 24 4.07 -12.92 27.74
CA GLY A 24 2.66 -13.06 27.41
C GLY A 24 1.95 -11.77 27.06
N SER A 25 2.11 -11.29 25.83
CA SER A 25 0.93 -10.80 25.12
C SER A 25 0.38 -11.99 24.36
N ASN A 26 -0.86 -12.39 24.65
CA ASN A 26 -1.63 -13.10 23.65
C ASN A 26 -1.60 -12.19 22.42
N ASP A 27 -0.96 -12.62 21.33
CA ASP A 27 -1.04 -11.91 20.06
C ASP A 27 -2.49 -12.02 19.59
N ILE A 28 -3.33 -11.13 20.12
CA ILE A 28 -4.66 -10.86 19.59
C ILE A 28 -4.37 -10.23 18.24
N TYR A 29 -4.28 -11.05 17.19
CA TYR A 29 -4.53 -10.57 15.84
C TYR A 29 -5.96 -10.06 15.86
N GLU A 30 -6.14 -8.79 16.21
CA GLU A 30 -7.41 -8.12 16.13
C GLU A 30 -7.88 -8.32 14.69
N ALA A 31 -9.05 -8.93 14.51
CA ALA A 31 -9.58 -9.20 13.18
C ALA A 31 -9.67 -7.87 12.44
N VAL A 32 -8.81 -7.67 11.44
CA VAL A 32 -8.77 -6.41 10.69
C VAL A 32 -10.07 -6.29 9.93
N ASP A 33 -10.87 -5.28 10.26
CA ASP A 33 -12.07 -4.97 9.49
C ASP A 33 -11.67 -4.52 8.09
N VAL A 34 -11.89 -5.40 7.11
CA VAL A 34 -11.60 -5.17 5.70
C VAL A 34 -12.28 -3.90 5.20
N ASN A 35 -13.47 -3.56 5.71
CA ASN A 35 -14.17 -2.35 5.28
C ASN A 35 -13.47 -1.09 5.78
N LYS A 36 -12.95 -1.11 7.02
CA LYS A 36 -12.14 -0.02 7.56
C LYS A 36 -10.89 0.19 6.71
N LEU A 37 -10.20 -0.90 6.34
CA LEU A 37 -9.02 -0.83 5.49
C LEU A 37 -9.33 -0.24 4.10
N ILE A 38 -10.46 -0.63 3.49
CA ILE A 38 -10.90 -0.07 2.22
C ILE A 38 -11.19 1.43 2.34
N ASN A 39 -11.85 1.86 3.42
CA ASN A 39 -12.14 3.28 3.67
C ASN A 39 -10.85 4.09 3.84
N ASP A 40 -9.90 3.59 4.63
CA ASP A 40 -8.62 4.25 4.88
C ASP A 40 -7.81 4.36 3.57
N HIS A 41 -7.78 3.30 2.76
CA HIS A 41 -7.08 3.32 1.48
C HIS A 41 -7.75 4.23 0.45
N ALA A 42 -9.09 4.24 0.40
CA ALA A 42 -9.84 5.16 -0.45
C ALA A 42 -9.55 6.63 -0.08
N ARG A 43 -9.48 6.93 1.22
CA ARG A 43 -9.11 8.26 1.72
C ARG A 43 -7.70 8.65 1.28
N LEU A 44 -6.71 7.77 1.41
CA LEU A 44 -5.34 8.02 0.97
C LEU A 44 -5.25 8.29 -0.55
N LEU A 45 -6.02 7.56 -1.36
CA LEU A 45 -6.10 7.80 -2.80
C LEU A 45 -6.68 9.18 -3.11
N ILE A 46 -7.75 9.59 -2.41
CA ILE A 46 -8.37 10.90 -2.59
C ILE A 46 -7.39 12.01 -2.19
N GLU A 47 -6.70 11.88 -1.05
CA GLU A 47 -5.74 12.87 -0.57
C GLU A 47 -4.54 13.00 -1.52
N ARG A 48 -4.03 11.88 -2.05
CA ARG A 48 -2.87 11.87 -2.96
C ARG A 48 -3.14 12.49 -4.32
N TYR A 49 -4.32 12.23 -4.88
CA TYR A 49 -4.65 12.65 -6.25
C TYR A 49 -5.61 13.85 -6.29
N ASN A 50 -6.12 14.28 -5.13
CA ASN A 50 -7.09 15.36 -4.97
C ASN A 50 -8.36 15.18 -5.83
N THR A 51 -8.76 13.93 -6.08
CA THR A 51 -9.98 13.58 -6.83
C THR A 51 -10.72 12.42 -6.18
N VAL A 52 -12.06 12.42 -6.30
CA VAL A 52 -12.92 11.35 -5.77
C VAL A 52 -13.11 10.20 -6.78
N CYS A 53 -12.91 10.51 -8.06
CA CYS A 53 -13.02 9.58 -9.18
C CYS A 53 -11.74 9.62 -10.01
N PHE A 54 -11.41 8.47 -10.59
CA PHE A 54 -10.23 8.26 -11.43
C PHE A 54 -10.66 7.94 -12.85
N ASP A 55 -10.12 8.67 -13.82
CA ASP A 55 -10.26 8.32 -15.22
C ASP A 55 -9.22 7.26 -15.64
N VAL A 56 -9.31 6.81 -16.89
CA VAL A 56 -8.44 5.76 -17.44
C VAL A 56 -6.95 6.12 -17.31
N LYS A 57 -6.58 7.40 -17.51
CA LYS A 57 -5.19 7.84 -17.42
C LYS A 57 -4.70 7.83 -15.98
N GLN A 58 -5.52 8.29 -15.05
CA GLN A 58 -5.17 8.21 -13.63
C GLN A 58 -5.07 6.76 -13.15
N MET A 59 -5.96 5.88 -13.62
CA MET A 59 -5.86 4.45 -13.32
C MET A 59 -4.61 3.80 -13.92
N GLN A 60 -4.18 4.25 -15.10
CA GLN A 60 -2.91 3.83 -15.72
C GLN A 60 -1.73 4.13 -14.79
N GLU A 61 -1.70 5.33 -14.21
CA GLU A 61 -0.65 5.76 -13.27
C GLU A 61 -0.71 5.00 -11.94
N ILE A 62 -1.91 4.79 -11.40
CA ILE A 62 -2.09 4.11 -10.09
C ILE A 62 -1.74 2.62 -10.19
N LEU A 63 -2.19 1.94 -11.24
CA LEU A 63 -2.00 0.50 -11.42
C LEU A 63 -0.70 0.15 -12.15
N ASN A 64 -0.03 1.15 -12.73
CA ASN A 64 1.18 0.98 -13.53
C ASN A 64 1.04 -0.07 -14.65
N VAL A 65 -0.10 -0.05 -15.35
CA VAL A 65 -0.39 -0.92 -16.51
C VAL A 65 -0.69 -0.07 -17.74
N GLY A 66 -0.55 -0.62 -18.95
CA GLY A 66 -0.86 0.12 -20.18
C GLY A 66 -2.33 0.52 -20.30
N GLU A 67 -2.62 1.60 -21.03
CA GLU A 67 -3.98 2.14 -21.22
C GLU A 67 -4.96 1.07 -21.75
N SER A 68 -4.52 0.25 -22.71
CA SER A 68 -5.31 -0.87 -23.24
C SER A 68 -5.72 -1.88 -22.16
N ASN A 69 -4.80 -2.21 -21.25
CA ASN A 69 -5.06 -3.13 -20.15
C ASN A 69 -6.04 -2.51 -19.15
N VAL A 70 -5.95 -1.20 -18.90
CA VAL A 70 -6.95 -0.50 -18.09
C VAL A 70 -8.34 -0.60 -18.75
N TYR A 71 -8.45 -0.38 -20.06
CA TYR A 71 -9.73 -0.53 -20.76
C TYR A 71 -10.27 -1.95 -20.73
N GLU A 72 -9.42 -2.97 -20.87
CA GLU A 72 -9.82 -4.36 -20.72
C GLU A 72 -10.32 -4.63 -19.31
N LEU A 73 -9.59 -4.18 -18.30
CA LEU A 73 -9.95 -4.30 -16.90
C LEU A 73 -11.28 -3.60 -16.57
N LEU A 74 -11.56 -2.46 -17.20
CA LEU A 74 -12.85 -1.76 -17.06
C LEU A 74 -14.00 -2.48 -17.78
N LYS A 75 -13.70 -3.38 -18.72
CA LYS A 75 -14.70 -4.21 -19.42
C LYS A 75 -15.01 -5.52 -18.68
N THR A 76 -14.10 -6.02 -17.84
CA THR A 76 -14.31 -7.29 -17.10
C THR A 76 -15.45 -7.23 -16.08
N GLY A 77 -15.91 -6.02 -15.71
CA GLY A 77 -16.95 -5.82 -14.70
C GLY A 77 -16.43 -5.79 -13.26
N CYS A 78 -15.11 -5.86 -13.06
CA CYS A 78 -14.49 -5.74 -11.73
C CYS A 78 -14.73 -4.39 -11.04
N PHE A 79 -15.09 -3.36 -11.82
CA PHE A 79 -15.31 -2.01 -11.31
C PHE A 79 -16.72 -1.50 -11.65
N PRO A 80 -17.40 -0.79 -10.73
CA PRO A 80 -18.58 0.00 -11.04
C PRO A 80 -18.16 1.25 -11.85
N VAL A 81 -18.03 1.08 -13.16
CA VAL A 81 -17.63 2.16 -14.08
C VAL A 81 -18.81 3.06 -14.39
N LYS A 82 -18.62 4.38 -14.24
CA LYS A 82 -19.55 5.39 -14.76
C LYS A 82 -18.93 6.13 -15.93
N THR A 83 -19.76 6.61 -16.85
CA THR A 83 -19.33 7.47 -17.95
C THR A 83 -19.74 8.90 -17.63
N ILE A 84 -18.78 9.83 -17.60
CA ILE A 84 -19.03 11.27 -17.47
C ILE A 84 -18.54 11.95 -18.75
N GLY A 85 -19.46 12.48 -19.54
CA GLY A 85 -19.17 12.96 -20.89
C GLY A 85 -18.63 11.83 -21.77
N LYS A 86 -17.36 11.93 -22.18
CA LYS A 86 -16.65 10.91 -22.98
C LYS A 86 -15.66 10.06 -22.16
N ARG A 87 -15.54 10.30 -20.84
CA ARG A 87 -14.57 9.61 -19.98
C ARG A 87 -15.25 8.52 -19.16
N LYS A 88 -14.61 7.35 -19.10
CA LYS A 88 -14.92 6.31 -18.12
C LYS A 88 -14.21 6.66 -16.82
N VAL A 89 -14.94 6.60 -15.73
CA VAL A 89 -14.44 6.94 -14.39
C VAL A 89 -14.83 5.86 -13.38
N VAL A 90 -13.94 5.66 -12.40
CA VAL A 90 -14.11 4.73 -11.28
C VAL A 90 -13.93 5.50 -9.98
N SER A 91 -14.75 5.24 -8.96
CA SER A 91 -14.61 5.90 -7.67
C SER A 91 -13.37 5.39 -6.91
N ALA A 92 -12.80 6.24 -6.06
CA ALA A 92 -11.67 5.85 -5.21
C ALA A 92 -11.99 4.65 -4.32
N PHE A 93 -13.22 4.55 -3.82
CA PHE A 93 -13.67 3.42 -3.02
C PHE A 93 -13.65 2.09 -3.80
N ALA A 94 -14.12 2.10 -5.05
CA ALA A 94 -14.07 0.91 -5.90
C ALA A 94 -12.64 0.49 -6.22
N LEU A 95 -11.76 1.47 -6.48
CA LEU A 95 -10.35 1.19 -6.73
C LEU A 95 -9.66 0.62 -5.49
N ALA A 96 -9.90 1.19 -4.32
CA ALA A 96 -9.38 0.67 -3.05
C ALA A 96 -9.89 -0.75 -2.75
N ALA A 97 -11.19 -0.99 -2.97
CA ALA A 97 -11.78 -2.32 -2.78
C ALA A 97 -11.14 -3.36 -3.71
N PHE A 98 -10.82 -2.98 -4.95
CA PHE A 98 -10.08 -3.84 -5.87
C PHE A 98 -8.67 -4.12 -5.35
N LEU A 99 -7.88 -3.10 -4.99
CA LEU A 99 -6.49 -3.29 -4.55
C LEU A 99 -6.33 -4.15 -3.29
N ILE A 100 -7.34 -4.16 -2.42
CA ILE A 100 -7.32 -4.94 -1.16
C ILE A 100 -7.86 -6.35 -1.35
N LYS A 101 -8.80 -6.57 -2.27
CA LYS A 101 -9.47 -7.87 -2.49
C LYS A 101 -8.93 -8.65 -3.70
N ALA A 102 -8.16 -8.01 -4.57
CA ALA A 102 -7.59 -8.61 -5.80
C ALA A 102 -6.55 -9.68 -5.49
#